data_AF-A0A0B8QI07-F1
#
_entry.id   AF-A0A0B8QI07-F1
#
_cell.length_a   1.000
_cell.length_b   1.000
_cell.length_c   1.000
_cell.angle_alpha   90.00
_cell.angle_beta   90.00
_cell.angle_gamma   90.00
#
_symmetry.space_group_name_H-M   'P 1'
#
loop_
_entity.id
_entity.type
_entity.pdbx_description
1 polymer ?
#
loop_
_entity_poly.entity_id
_entity_poly.type
_entity_poly.pdbx_seq_one_letter_code
_entity_poly.pdbx_strand_id
1 'polypeptide(L)'
;MNVALSALNKSHAPYTKDHSGIAIKAKSGEIVSGSYAENAAFNPSLPPLQVALVQLQMSGISFNDIQEVALAEMEQGSISHLADTQATLEAIDPDIPIRYIAISE
;
A
#
# COMPACT_ATOMS: atom_id res chain seq x y z
N MET A 1 7.08 -7.08 4.66
CA MET A 1 7.69 -6.82 3.34
C MET A 1 7.28 -7.85 2.28
N ASN A 2 7.50 -9.16 2.48
CA ASN A 2 7.16 -10.18 1.46
C ASN A 2 5.69 -10.13 0.94
N VAL A 3 4.73 -9.83 1.81
CA VAL A 3 3.32 -9.66 1.42
C VAL A 3 3.12 -8.42 0.55
N ALA A 4 3.81 -7.31 0.84
CA ALA A 4 3.79 -6.10 0.02
C ALA A 4 4.40 -6.36 -1.37
N LEU A 5 5.52 -7.11 -1.44
CA LEU A 5 6.11 -7.57 -2.70
C LEU A 5 5.14 -8.47 -3.50
N SER A 6 4.43 -9.36 -2.81
CA SER A 6 3.40 -10.21 -3.44
C SER A 6 2.23 -9.39 -3.98
N ALA A 7 1.87 -8.29 -3.31
CA ALA A 7 0.84 -7.37 -3.77
C ALA A 7 1.32 -6.51 -4.95
N LEU A 8 2.58 -6.04 -4.92
CA LEU A 8 3.24 -5.36 -6.04
C LEU A 8 3.20 -6.23 -7.30
N ASN A 9 3.55 -7.52 -7.18
CA ASN A 9 3.52 -8.47 -8.31
C ASN A 9 2.12 -8.72 -8.90
N LYS A 10 1.05 -8.32 -8.20
CA LYS A 10 -0.35 -8.42 -8.66
C LYS A 10 -0.92 -7.07 -9.10
N SER A 11 -0.18 -5.98 -8.96
CA SER A 11 -0.64 -4.64 -9.26
C SER A 11 -0.82 -4.42 -10.76
N HIS A 12 -1.70 -3.47 -11.10
CA HIS A 12 -1.94 -3.02 -12.46
C HIS A 12 -1.45 -1.59 -12.60
N ALA A 13 -0.31 -1.39 -13.27
CA ALA A 13 0.32 -0.08 -13.48
C ALA A 13 0.84 0.11 -14.92
N PRO A 14 0.03 -0.09 -15.97
CA PRO A 14 0.52 -0.08 -17.34
C PRO A 14 0.95 1.30 -17.85
N TYR A 15 0.56 2.40 -17.19
CA TYR A 15 0.82 3.77 -17.65
C TYR A 15 2.06 4.37 -16.97
N THR A 16 2.10 4.42 -15.64
CA THR A 16 3.24 4.98 -14.90
C THR A 16 4.36 3.98 -14.65
N LYS A 17 4.09 2.67 -14.81
CA LYS A 17 5.01 1.57 -14.47
C LYS A 17 5.37 1.48 -12.99
N ASP A 18 4.74 2.27 -12.13
CA ASP A 18 4.89 2.15 -10.69
C ASP A 18 4.06 0.97 -10.16
N HIS A 19 4.53 -0.25 -10.43
CA HIS A 19 3.97 -1.42 -9.79
C HIS A 19 4.24 -1.33 -8.29
N SER A 20 3.18 -1.33 -7.50
CA SER A 20 3.30 -1.10 -6.06
C SER A 20 2.27 -1.89 -5.24
N GLY A 21 2.63 -2.15 -3.99
CA GLY A 21 1.88 -2.99 -3.08
C GLY A 21 2.09 -2.60 -1.63
N ILE A 22 1.01 -2.72 -0.85
CA ILE A 22 0.98 -2.49 0.60
C ILE A 22 0.65 -3.79 1.31
N ALA A 23 1.27 -3.97 2.48
CA ALA A 23 0.81 -4.89 3.50
C ALA A 23 0.55 -4.14 4.81
N ILE A 24 -0.58 -4.41 5.44
CA ILE A 24 -0.95 -3.91 6.76
C ILE A 24 -0.96 -5.09 7.71
N LYS A 25 -0.21 -5.02 8.80
CA LYS A 25 -0.27 -6.00 9.88
C LYS A 25 -1.06 -5.41 11.05
N ALA A 26 -2.07 -6.14 11.50
CA ALA A 26 -2.85 -5.81 12.68
C ALA A 26 -2.15 -6.26 13.97
N LYS A 27 -2.53 -5.68 15.11
CA LYS A 27 -2.06 -6.06 16.46
C LYS A 27 -2.37 -7.51 16.81
N SER A 28 -3.40 -8.09 16.20
CA SER A 28 -3.73 -9.53 16.30
C SER A 28 -2.72 -10.43 15.57
N GLY A 29 -1.89 -9.88 14.70
CA GLY A 29 -0.98 -10.60 13.81
C GLY A 29 -1.58 -10.91 12.43
N GLU A 30 -2.86 -10.66 12.20
CA GLU A 30 -3.46 -10.77 10.87
C GLU A 30 -2.83 -9.77 9.89
N ILE A 31 -2.70 -10.17 8.63
CA ILE A 31 -2.11 -9.34 7.58
C ILE A 31 -3.09 -9.25 6.41
N VAL A 32 -3.42 -8.03 6.02
CA VAL A 32 -4.15 -7.73 4.77
C VAL A 32 -3.23 -7.00 3.80
N SER A 33 -3.57 -7.02 2.51
CA SER A 33 -2.73 -6.42 1.47
C SER A 33 -3.54 -5.69 0.42
N GLY A 34 -2.91 -4.72 -0.22
CA GLY A 34 -3.50 -3.97 -1.32
C GLY A 34 -2.50 -3.81 -2.46
N SER A 35 -2.96 -4.06 -3.68
CA SER A 35 -2.21 -3.87 -4.91
C SER A 35 -2.66 -2.59 -5.59
N TYR A 36 -1.73 -1.83 -6.16
CA TYR A 36 -2.10 -0.66 -6.95
C TYR A 36 -2.96 -1.02 -8.15
N ALA A 37 -4.04 -0.26 -8.36
CA ALA A 37 -4.94 -0.40 -9.49
C ALA A 37 -5.02 0.92 -10.25
N GLU A 38 -4.10 1.10 -11.19
CA GLU A 38 -4.01 2.28 -12.03
C GLU A 38 -5.16 2.33 -13.05
N ASN A 39 -5.57 3.54 -13.41
CA ASN A 39 -6.62 3.77 -14.40
C ASN A 39 -6.12 4.65 -15.55
N ALA A 40 -6.64 4.40 -16.75
CA ALA A 40 -6.34 5.20 -17.95
C ALA A 40 -6.63 6.70 -17.80
N ALA A 41 -7.62 7.06 -16.98
CA ALA A 41 -7.97 8.44 -16.71
C ALA A 41 -7.16 9.07 -15.56
N PHE A 42 -6.14 8.38 -15.05
CA PHE A 42 -5.25 8.76 -13.93
C PHE A 42 -5.96 8.99 -12.60
N ASN A 43 -6.80 10.02 -12.48
CA ASN A 43 -7.46 10.41 -11.23
C ASN A 43 -8.28 9.29 -10.55
N PRO A 44 -8.96 8.36 -11.26
CA PRO A 44 -9.69 7.28 -10.61
C PRO A 44 -8.81 6.05 -10.31
N SER A 45 -7.48 6.17 -10.40
CA SER A 45 -6.57 5.14 -9.91
C SER A 45 -6.75 4.95 -8.41
N LEU A 46 -6.69 3.70 -7.96
CA LEU A 46 -6.87 3.36 -6.55
C LEU A 46 -5.49 3.00 -5.96
N PRO A 47 -4.91 3.85 -5.08
CA PRO A 47 -3.58 3.60 -4.54
C PRO A 47 -3.55 2.35 -3.65
N PRO A 48 -2.39 1.69 -3.51
CA PRO A 48 -2.28 0.39 -2.83
C PRO A 48 -2.68 0.46 -1.35
N LEU A 49 -2.46 1.59 -0.67
CA LEU A 49 -2.87 1.77 0.72
C LEU A 49 -4.40 1.72 0.86
N GLN A 50 -5.13 2.44 0.00
CA GLN A 50 -6.60 2.45 0.01
C GLN A 50 -7.16 1.05 -0.24
N VAL A 51 -6.57 0.28 -1.17
CA VAL A 51 -6.97 -1.12 -1.38
C VAL A 51 -6.76 -1.94 -0.10
N ALA A 52 -5.62 -1.80 0.57
CA ALA A 52 -5.33 -2.53 1.79
C ALA A 52 -6.25 -2.14 2.96
N LEU A 53 -6.58 -0.85 3.11
CA LEU A 53 -7.52 -0.36 4.12
C LEU A 53 -8.95 -0.85 3.88
N VAL A 54 -9.38 -0.99 2.62
CA VAL A 54 -10.67 -1.61 2.29
C VAL A 54 -10.67 -3.08 2.72
N GLN A 55 -9.60 -3.83 2.44
CA GLN A 55 -9.49 -5.23 2.90
C GLN A 55 -9.50 -5.31 4.44
N LEU A 56 -8.79 -4.40 5.12
CA LEU A 56 -8.77 -4.33 6.59
C LEU A 56 -10.19 -4.17 7.16
N GLN A 57 -10.97 -3.24 6.61
CA GLN A 57 -12.35 -2.98 7.01
C GLN A 57 -13.28 -4.15 6.66
N MET A 58 -13.09 -4.79 5.50
CA MET A 58 -13.84 -5.99 5.12
C MET A 58 -13.55 -7.19 6.04
N SER A 59 -12.34 -7.27 6.61
CA SER A 59 -11.99 -8.22 7.68
C SER A 59 -12.52 -7.82 9.07
N GLY A 60 -13.17 -6.67 9.21
CA GLY A 60 -13.69 -6.18 10.49
C GLY A 60 -12.61 -5.68 11.46
N ILE A 61 -11.41 -5.36 10.96
CA ILE A 61 -10.29 -4.86 11.76
C ILE A 61 -10.34 -3.32 11.79
N SER A 62 -10.26 -2.73 12.98
CA SER A 62 -10.24 -1.29 13.17
C SER A 62 -8.91 -0.67 12.70
N PHE A 63 -8.94 0.58 12.25
CA PHE A 63 -7.71 1.32 11.97
C PHE A 63 -6.82 1.48 13.23
N ASN A 64 -7.43 1.56 14.41
CA ASN A 64 -6.71 1.61 15.69
C ASN A 64 -5.95 0.31 15.99
N ASP A 65 -6.25 -0.78 15.27
CA ASP A 65 -5.59 -2.07 15.42
C ASP A 65 -4.45 -2.28 14.42
N ILE A 66 -4.13 -1.28 13.60
CA ILE A 66 -2.93 -1.32 12.75
C ILE A 66 -1.69 -1.30 13.65
N GLN A 67 -0.77 -2.23 13.41
CA GLN A 67 0.50 -2.33 14.12
C GLN A 67 1.66 -1.80 13.27
N GLU A 68 1.68 -2.12 11.99
CA GLU A 68 2.72 -1.69 11.06
C GLU A 68 2.22 -1.76 9.62
N VAL A 69 2.81 -0.94 8.76
CA VAL A 69 2.56 -0.93 7.32
C VAL A 69 3.87 -1.14 6.56
N ALA A 70 3.80 -1.85 5.44
CA ALA A 70 4.93 -1.99 4.53
C ALA A 70 4.50 -1.60 3.11
N LEU A 71 5.21 -0.66 2.49
CA LEU A 71 5.10 -0.26 1.09
C LEU A 71 6.28 -0.84 0.31
N ALA A 72 5.97 -1.49 -0.82
CA ALA A 72 6.94 -1.82 -1.86
C ALA A 72 6.47 -1.20 -3.17
N GLU A 73 7.37 -0.55 -3.91
CA GLU A 73 7.08 0.08 -5.19
C GLU A 73 8.29 -0.01 -6.14
N MET A 74 8.09 0.23 -7.44
CA MET A 74 9.17 0.15 -8.43
C MET A 74 9.92 1.47 -8.51
N GLU A 75 11.25 1.43 -8.41
CA GLU A 75 12.08 2.65 -8.47
C GLU A 75 11.98 3.37 -9.82
N GLN A 76 11.76 2.62 -10.91
CA GLN A 76 11.64 3.17 -12.27
C GLN A 76 10.24 3.70 -12.60
N GLY A 77 9.28 3.64 -11.68
CA GLY A 77 7.95 4.22 -11.86
C GLY A 77 8.02 5.74 -12.04
N SER A 78 7.13 6.30 -12.86
CA SER A 78 7.07 7.76 -13.07
C SER A 78 6.35 8.51 -11.95
N ILE A 79 5.82 7.81 -10.95
CA ILE A 79 5.20 8.32 -9.73
C ILE A 79 5.74 7.53 -8.53
N SER A 80 5.41 7.98 -7.32
CA SER A 80 5.64 7.23 -6.07
C SER A 80 4.43 7.39 -5.17
N HIS A 81 4.08 6.33 -4.46
CA HIS A 81 3.00 6.34 -3.48
C HIS A 81 3.48 6.63 -2.05
N LEU A 82 4.78 6.79 -1.84
CA LEU A 82 5.36 6.94 -0.50
C LEU A 82 4.79 8.15 0.26
N ALA A 83 4.79 9.33 -0.35
CA ALA A 83 4.36 10.56 0.31
C ALA A 83 2.88 10.52 0.72
N ASP A 84 2.00 10.09 -0.20
CA ASP A 84 0.56 9.98 0.09
C ASP A 84 0.25 8.89 1.11
N THR A 85 1.00 7.78 1.08
CA THR A 85 0.90 6.71 2.08
C THR A 85 1.28 7.24 3.45
N GLN A 86 2.41 7.94 3.57
CA GLN A 86 2.86 8.55 4.84
C GLN A 86 1.85 9.55 5.39
N ALA A 87 1.40 10.50 4.56
CA ALA A 87 0.43 11.52 4.98
C ALA A 87 -0.90 10.91 5.43
N THR A 88 -1.38 9.86 4.74
CA THR A 88 -2.61 9.17 5.13
C THR A 88 -2.44 8.42 6.46
N LEU A 89 -1.31 7.75 6.67
CA LEU A 89 -1.03 7.06 7.94
C LEU A 89 -0.90 8.05 9.09
N GLU A 90 -0.23 9.18 8.88
CA GLU A 90 -0.10 10.23 9.90
C GLU A 90 -1.46 10.79 10.33
N ALA A 91 -2.40 10.93 9.39
CA ALA A 91 -3.76 11.35 9.69
C ALA A 91 -4.60 10.28 10.43
N ILE A 92 -4.25 9.00 10.31
CA ILE A 92 -4.89 7.88 11.02
C ILE A 92 -4.31 7.77 12.43
N ASP A 93 -3.00 7.57 12.52
CA ASP A 93 -2.23 7.46 13.75
C ASP A 93 -0.73 7.68 13.40
N PRO A 94 -0.11 8.77 13.89
CA PRO A 94 1.28 9.11 13.58
C PRO A 94 2.30 8.10 14.13
N ASP A 95 1.90 7.24 15.07
CA ASP A 95 2.78 6.23 15.65
C ASP A 95 2.85 4.94 14.81
N ILE A 96 2.05 4.82 13.74
CA ILE A 96 2.11 3.65 12.84
C ILE A 96 3.44 3.67 12.06
N PRO A 97 4.34 2.70 12.29
CA PRO A 97 5.58 2.63 11.53
C PRO A 97 5.31 2.16 10.10
N ILE A 98 5.96 2.82 9.14
CA ILE A 98 6.00 2.40 7.74
C ILE A 98 7.39 1.83 7.40
N ARG A 99 7.42 0.63 6.84
CA ARG A 99 8.60 0.06 6.19
C ARG A 99 8.49 0.32 4.69
N TYR A 100 9.55 0.83 4.07
CA TYR A 100 9.55 1.19 2.66
C TYR A 100 10.69 0.48 1.92
N ILE A 101 10.42 0.05 0.70
CA ILE A 101 11.45 -0.38 -0.26
C ILE A 101 11.07 0.10 -1.67
N ALA A 102 12.02 0.72 -2.36
CA ALA A 102 11.98 0.91 -3.80
C ALA A 102 12.77 -0.23 -4.45
N ILE A 103 12.19 -0.89 -5.44
CA ILE A 103 12.79 -2.05 -6.10
C ILE A 103 13.38 -1.60 -7.44
N SER A 104 14.67 -1.83 -7.60
CA SER A 104 15.35 -1.77 -8.88
C SER A 104 15.31 -3.15 -9.55
N GLU A 105 15.28 -3.22 -10.89
CA GLU A 105 15.42 -4.50 -11.63
C GLU A 105 16.64 -5.34 -11.18
#